data_AF-A0A1Z9XR02-F1
#
_entry.id   AF-A0A1Z9XR02-F1
#
_cell.length_a   1.000
_cell.length_b   1.000
_cell.length_c   1.000
_cell.angle_alpha   90.00
_cell.angle_beta   90.00
_cell.angle_gamma   90.00
#
_symmetry.space_group_name_H-M   'P 1'
#
loop_
_entity.id
_entity.type
_entity.pdbx_description
1 polymer ?
#
loop_
_entity_poly.entity_id
_entity_poly.type
_entity_poly.pdbx_seq_one_letter_code
_entity_poly.pdbx_strand_id
1 'polypeptide(L)'
;MRLFFSASLNSILFVLLTTLIVACSDTNELSESERRYNAAVTLHAERIEETRALLDEKLTGQFLSDINTLIYAKEKLDSAKSVFIDAKIVGITSPDAQALELRLKQFEKQAAKSSLSLLRAALEKTLNFQSSVHDMPLAPVSGASLESNSMIEYMGKKFNTSLDECCLKDLKDIEVFMRGAEGELFYALRKRILNVENDLTRVLSDDDYRSDYKKRLTQLENDMDVYFQP
;
A
#
# COMPACT_ATOMS: atom_id res chain seq x y z
N MET A 1 11.05 -71.58 -66.34
CA MET A 1 10.60 -71.27 -64.97
C MET A 1 11.75 -70.62 -64.23
N ARG A 2 11.86 -69.29 -64.27
CA ARG A 2 12.86 -68.51 -63.53
C ARG A 2 12.09 -67.51 -62.68
N LEU A 3 12.01 -67.80 -61.39
CA LEU A 3 11.62 -66.84 -60.38
C LEU A 3 12.91 -66.28 -59.74
N PHE A 4 12.73 -65.10 -59.18
CA PHE A 4 13.49 -64.46 -58.10
C PHE A 4 14.31 -63.20 -58.45
N PHE A 5 13.64 -62.08 -58.14
CA PHE A 5 14.10 -60.95 -57.33
C PHE A 5 15.30 -60.14 -57.83
N SER A 6 14.99 -59.04 -58.54
CA SER A 6 15.84 -57.85 -58.63
C SER A 6 15.02 -56.59 -58.30
N ALA A 7 14.45 -56.55 -57.11
CA ALA A 7 13.70 -55.39 -56.62
C ALA A 7 13.86 -55.27 -55.11
N SER A 8 15.09 -55.10 -54.60
CA SER A 8 15.29 -55.05 -53.14
C SER A 8 16.37 -54.10 -52.63
N LEU A 9 17.06 -53.31 -53.47
CA LEU A 9 18.02 -52.33 -52.94
C LEU A 9 17.55 -50.88 -53.08
N ASN A 10 17.06 -50.46 -54.24
CA ASN A 10 16.68 -49.05 -54.47
C ASN A 10 15.40 -48.61 -53.73
N SER A 11 14.42 -49.51 -53.52
CA SER A 11 13.21 -49.17 -52.75
C SER A 11 13.45 -49.10 -51.25
N ILE A 12 14.42 -49.85 -50.71
CA ILE A 12 14.76 -49.82 -49.28
C ILE A 12 15.54 -48.55 -48.95
N LEU A 13 16.45 -48.12 -49.85
CA LEU A 13 17.23 -46.90 -49.68
C LEU A 13 16.34 -45.64 -49.68
N PHE A 14 15.30 -45.61 -50.51
CA PHE A 14 14.33 -44.50 -50.55
C PHE A 14 13.42 -44.44 -49.32
N VAL A 15 13.05 -45.59 -48.75
CA VAL A 15 12.25 -45.66 -47.51
C VAL A 15 13.08 -45.28 -46.28
N LEU A 16 14.38 -45.59 -46.25
CA LEU A 16 15.28 -45.12 -45.19
C LEU A 16 15.57 -43.62 -45.25
N LEU A 17 15.63 -43.03 -46.46
CA LEU A 17 15.86 -41.60 -46.61
C LEU A 17 14.65 -40.76 -46.17
N THR A 18 13.42 -41.27 -46.33
CA THR A 18 12.21 -40.54 -45.91
C THR A 18 11.89 -40.70 -44.42
N THR A 19 12.28 -41.81 -43.78
CA THR A 19 12.13 -41.98 -42.32
C THR A 19 13.13 -41.14 -41.53
N LEU A 20 14.30 -40.82 -42.10
CA LEU A 20 15.28 -39.89 -41.51
C LEU A 20 14.81 -38.43 -41.52
N ILE A 21 13.97 -38.02 -42.47
CA ILE A 21 13.47 -36.63 -42.56
C ILE A 21 12.26 -36.40 -41.63
N VAL A 22 11.48 -37.44 -41.31
CA VAL A 22 10.34 -37.35 -40.39
C VAL A 22 10.77 -37.49 -38.92
N ALA A 23 11.98 -37.99 -38.63
CA ALA A 23 12.52 -38.09 -37.27
C ALA A 23 13.12 -36.77 -36.72
N CYS A 24 13.14 -35.70 -37.53
CA CYS A 24 13.40 -34.33 -37.07
C CYS A 24 12.11 -33.51 -37.10
N SER A 25 10.98 -34.07 -36.65
CA SER A 25 9.96 -33.21 -36.08
C SER A 25 10.40 -32.90 -34.66
N ASP A 26 11.17 -31.82 -34.48
CA ASP A 26 11.25 -31.18 -33.17
C ASP A 26 9.80 -30.97 -32.74
N THR A 27 9.37 -31.71 -31.72
CA THR A 27 8.12 -31.37 -31.07
C THR A 27 8.29 -29.92 -30.63
N ASN A 28 7.39 -29.05 -31.09
CA ASN A 28 7.32 -27.62 -30.74
C ASN A 28 7.00 -27.41 -29.23
N GLU A 29 7.62 -28.20 -28.35
CA GLU A 29 7.50 -28.09 -26.92
C GLU A 29 8.38 -26.93 -26.46
N LEU A 30 7.73 -25.92 -25.88
CA LEU A 30 8.40 -24.80 -25.27
C LEU A 30 9.44 -25.30 -24.26
N SER A 31 10.65 -24.77 -24.35
CA SER A 31 11.68 -24.93 -23.33
C SER A 31 11.14 -24.51 -21.96
N GLU A 32 11.76 -25.02 -20.89
CA GLU A 32 11.39 -24.59 -19.54
C GLU A 32 11.56 -23.07 -19.34
N SER A 33 12.59 -22.48 -19.95
CA SER A 33 12.80 -21.03 -19.97
C SER A 33 11.65 -20.28 -20.64
N GLU A 34 11.18 -20.75 -21.80
CA GLU A 34 10.05 -20.13 -22.51
C GLU A 34 8.75 -20.27 -21.73
N ARG A 35 8.50 -21.44 -21.10
CA ARG A 35 7.32 -21.63 -20.23
C ARG A 35 7.32 -20.67 -19.05
N ARG A 36 8.47 -20.53 -18.36
CA ARG A 36 8.64 -19.60 -17.24
C ARG A 36 8.45 -18.14 -17.68
N TYR A 37 9.03 -17.77 -18.81
CA TYR A 37 8.87 -16.43 -19.38
C TYR A 37 7.41 -16.13 -19.73
N ASN A 38 6.73 -17.03 -20.46
CA ASN A 38 5.34 -16.85 -20.85
C ASN A 38 4.38 -16.79 -19.65
N ALA A 39 4.63 -17.60 -18.62
CA ALA A 39 3.88 -17.55 -17.37
C ALA A 39 4.08 -16.22 -16.64
N ALA A 40 5.33 -15.74 -16.55
CA ALA A 40 5.66 -14.46 -15.93
C ALA A 40 5.05 -13.27 -16.67
N VAL A 41 5.10 -13.26 -18.01
CA VAL A 41 4.46 -12.21 -18.83
C VAL A 41 2.95 -12.18 -18.63
N THR A 42 2.30 -13.35 -18.65
CA THR A 42 0.85 -13.46 -18.42
C THR A 42 0.47 -12.94 -17.04
N LEU A 43 1.14 -13.41 -15.99
CA LEU A 43 0.86 -12.99 -14.62
C LEU A 43 1.14 -11.49 -14.40
N HIS A 44 2.23 -10.96 -14.98
CA HIS A 44 2.52 -9.54 -14.94
C HIS A 44 1.39 -8.73 -15.58
N ALA A 45 0.94 -9.12 -16.79
CA ALA A 45 -0.14 -8.43 -17.49
C ALA A 45 -1.46 -8.47 -16.71
N GLU A 46 -1.80 -9.60 -16.10
CA GLU A 46 -2.98 -9.74 -15.23
C GLU A 46 -2.92 -8.75 -14.05
N ARG A 47 -1.78 -8.66 -13.35
CA ARG A 47 -1.63 -7.73 -12.22
C ARG A 47 -1.67 -6.26 -12.64
N ILE A 48 -1.13 -5.93 -13.81
CA ILE A 48 -1.23 -4.59 -14.39
C ILE A 48 -2.69 -4.22 -14.66
N GLU A 49 -3.46 -5.14 -15.25
CA GLU A 49 -4.87 -4.90 -15.54
C GLU A 49 -5.72 -4.81 -14.27
N GLU A 50 -5.48 -5.68 -13.28
CA GLU A 50 -6.12 -5.57 -11.96
C GLU A 50 -5.86 -4.19 -11.32
N THR A 51 -4.61 -3.73 -11.36
CA THR A 51 -4.23 -2.41 -10.82
C THR A 51 -4.94 -1.28 -11.56
N ARG A 52 -4.98 -1.36 -12.90
CA ARG A 52 -5.66 -0.38 -13.75
C ARG A 52 -7.15 -0.29 -13.43
N ALA A 53 -7.83 -1.44 -13.37
CA ALA A 53 -9.26 -1.52 -13.03
C ALA A 53 -9.56 -0.92 -11.64
N LEU A 54 -8.70 -1.15 -10.64
CA LEU A 54 -8.84 -0.53 -9.33
C LEU A 54 -8.76 1.01 -9.40
N LEU A 55 -7.81 1.54 -10.18
CA LEU A 55 -7.62 2.99 -10.30
C LEU A 55 -8.64 3.68 -11.21
N ASP A 56 -9.21 2.97 -12.19
CA ASP A 56 -10.16 3.52 -13.16
C ASP A 56 -11.63 3.41 -12.71
N GLU A 57 -12.00 2.31 -12.05
CA GLU A 57 -13.41 1.99 -11.82
C GLU A 57 -13.84 2.09 -10.36
N LYS A 58 -12.91 2.00 -9.41
CA LYS A 58 -13.23 1.86 -7.98
C LYS A 58 -12.98 3.12 -7.16
N LEU A 59 -12.36 4.15 -7.73
CA LEU A 59 -12.12 5.41 -7.04
C LEU A 59 -13.36 6.30 -7.10
N THR A 60 -13.76 6.80 -5.94
CA THR A 60 -14.86 7.78 -5.79
C THR A 60 -14.39 9.22 -6.01
N GLY A 61 -13.07 9.44 -6.01
CA GLY A 61 -12.44 10.76 -6.07
C GLY A 61 -12.21 11.38 -4.69
N GLN A 62 -12.59 10.69 -3.61
CA GLN A 62 -12.35 11.11 -2.24
C GLN A 62 -11.27 10.24 -1.61
N PHE A 63 -10.08 10.80 -1.42
CA PHE A 63 -8.90 10.04 -0.99
C PHE A 63 -9.08 9.19 0.26
N LEU A 64 -9.68 9.73 1.34
CA LEU A 64 -9.88 8.94 2.57
C LEU A 64 -10.86 7.78 2.36
N SER A 65 -11.90 7.97 1.54
CA SER A 65 -12.82 6.89 1.18
C SER A 65 -12.17 5.85 0.26
N ASP A 66 -11.25 6.30 -0.59
CA ASP A 66 -10.57 5.47 -1.59
C ASP A 66 -9.29 4.81 -1.07
N ILE A 67 -8.84 5.14 0.15
CA ILE A 67 -7.48 4.82 0.61
C ILE A 67 -7.18 3.32 0.62
N ASN A 68 -8.15 2.50 1.01
CA ASN A 68 -8.01 1.05 1.00
C ASN A 68 -7.86 0.50 -0.42
N THR A 69 -8.60 1.05 -1.38
CA THR A 69 -8.46 0.72 -2.80
C THR A 69 -7.08 1.14 -3.32
N LEU A 70 -6.59 2.32 -2.92
CA LEU A 70 -5.27 2.82 -3.31
C LEU A 70 -4.13 1.97 -2.73
N ILE A 71 -4.22 1.56 -1.47
CA ILE A 71 -3.28 0.61 -0.84
C ILE A 71 -3.28 -0.71 -1.61
N TYR A 72 -4.45 -1.27 -1.89
CA TYR A 72 -4.55 -2.53 -2.60
C TYR A 72 -4.02 -2.44 -4.03
N ALA A 73 -4.28 -1.33 -4.74
CA ALA A 73 -3.69 -1.07 -6.05
C ALA A 73 -2.15 -1.00 -6.00
N LYS A 74 -1.59 -0.36 -4.96
CA LYS A 74 -0.14 -0.31 -4.74
C LYS A 74 0.45 -1.70 -4.50
N GLU A 75 -0.18 -2.52 -3.65
CA GLU A 75 0.24 -3.90 -3.41
C GLU A 75 0.24 -4.75 -4.69
N LYS A 76 -0.79 -4.59 -5.53
CA LYS A 76 -0.89 -5.29 -6.83
C LYS A 76 0.19 -4.83 -7.80
N LEU A 77 0.49 -3.54 -7.83
CA LEU A 77 1.57 -3.01 -8.64
C LEU A 77 2.95 -3.52 -8.18
N ASP A 78 3.19 -3.53 -6.87
CA ASP A 78 4.43 -4.07 -6.29
C ASP A 78 4.58 -5.56 -6.62
N SER A 79 3.48 -6.32 -6.54
CA SER A 79 3.45 -7.71 -7.00
C SER A 79 3.76 -7.82 -8.50
N ALA A 80 3.17 -6.96 -9.35
CA ALA A 80 3.47 -6.96 -10.79
C ALA A 80 4.96 -6.71 -11.07
N LYS A 81 5.59 -5.81 -10.32
CA LYS A 81 7.02 -5.49 -10.41
C LYS A 81 7.90 -6.65 -9.93
N SER A 82 7.44 -7.46 -8.97
CA SER A 82 8.19 -8.61 -8.45
C SER A 82 8.13 -9.84 -9.37
N VAL A 83 7.09 -10.01 -10.20
CA VAL A 83 6.88 -11.23 -11.02
C VAL A 83 8.14 -11.67 -11.78
N PHE A 84 8.79 -10.74 -12.50
CA PHE A 84 10.00 -11.08 -13.27
C PHE A 84 11.20 -11.36 -12.38
N ILE A 85 11.33 -10.66 -11.25
CA ILE A 85 12.40 -10.88 -10.26
C ILE A 85 12.25 -12.28 -9.65
N ASP A 86 11.05 -12.64 -9.24
CA ASP A 86 10.73 -13.95 -8.63
C ASP A 86 10.94 -15.09 -9.63
N ALA A 87 10.64 -14.84 -10.91
CA ALA A 87 10.92 -15.75 -12.02
C ALA A 87 12.40 -15.79 -12.46
N LYS A 88 13.28 -14.97 -11.85
CA LYS A 88 14.70 -14.81 -12.20
C LYS A 88 14.93 -14.36 -13.65
N ILE A 89 14.01 -13.56 -14.18
CA ILE A 89 14.07 -12.97 -15.51
C ILE A 89 14.64 -11.55 -15.37
N VAL A 90 15.71 -11.26 -16.11
CA VAL A 90 16.43 -9.98 -16.04
C VAL A 90 16.24 -9.15 -17.31
N GLY A 91 16.39 -7.83 -17.20
CA GLY A 91 16.39 -6.92 -18.36
C GLY A 91 15.00 -6.55 -18.92
N ILE A 92 13.91 -7.03 -18.30
CA ILE A 92 12.55 -6.66 -18.68
C ILE A 92 12.14 -5.37 -17.98
N THR A 93 11.63 -4.41 -18.76
CA THR A 93 11.03 -3.17 -18.25
C THR A 93 9.55 -3.17 -18.61
N SER A 94 8.73 -2.56 -17.75
CA SER A 94 7.28 -2.43 -17.96
C SER A 94 6.88 -0.95 -17.94
N PRO A 95 6.69 -0.33 -19.13
CA PRO A 95 6.19 1.04 -19.22
C PRO A 95 4.83 1.22 -18.54
N ASP A 96 3.96 0.21 -18.63
CA ASP A 96 2.64 0.21 -17.98
C ASP A 96 2.77 0.26 -16.45
N ALA A 97 3.69 -0.52 -15.88
CA ALA A 97 3.94 -0.48 -14.44
C ALA A 97 4.44 0.91 -14.00
N GLN A 98 5.33 1.53 -14.78
CA GLN A 98 5.84 2.87 -14.50
C GLN A 98 4.74 3.93 -14.59
N ALA A 99 3.84 3.83 -15.57
CA ALA A 99 2.72 4.75 -15.71
C ALA A 99 1.74 4.64 -14.52
N LEU A 100 1.43 3.41 -14.07
CA LEU A 100 0.61 3.17 -12.89
C LEU A 100 1.29 3.66 -11.61
N GLU A 101 2.60 3.49 -11.48
CA GLU A 101 3.39 4.01 -10.35
C GLU A 101 3.31 5.53 -10.27
N LEU A 102 3.52 6.21 -11.40
CA LEU A 102 3.38 7.68 -11.49
C LEU A 102 1.96 8.14 -11.14
N ARG A 103 0.94 7.39 -11.57
CA ARG A 103 -0.46 7.70 -11.23
C ARG A 103 -0.72 7.55 -9.73
N LEU A 104 -0.23 6.49 -9.09
CA LEU A 104 -0.32 6.32 -7.63
C LEU A 104 0.39 7.44 -6.87
N LYS A 105 1.55 7.90 -7.37
CA LYS A 105 2.29 9.03 -6.78
C LYS A 105 1.50 10.34 -6.75
N GLN A 106 0.53 10.53 -7.63
CA GLN A 106 -0.33 11.73 -7.62
C GLN A 106 -1.13 11.89 -6.33
N PHE A 107 -1.39 10.79 -5.61
CA PHE A 107 -2.12 10.81 -4.34
C PHE A 107 -1.23 11.09 -3.12
N GLU A 108 0.11 11.09 -3.26
CA GLU A 108 1.03 11.32 -2.14
C GLU A 108 0.85 12.70 -1.50
N LYS A 109 0.58 13.73 -2.32
CA LYS A 109 0.25 15.07 -1.81
C LYS A 109 -1.01 15.07 -0.94
N GLN A 110 -2.02 14.30 -1.35
CA GLN A 110 -3.27 14.20 -0.60
C GLN A 110 -3.10 13.37 0.68
N ALA A 111 -2.28 12.31 0.63
CA ALA A 111 -1.87 11.55 1.81
C ALA A 111 -1.18 12.43 2.85
N ALA A 112 -0.19 13.23 2.42
CA ALA A 112 0.52 14.16 3.30
C ALA A 112 -0.43 15.17 3.95
N LYS A 113 -1.26 15.85 3.15
CA LYS A 113 -2.25 16.82 3.65
C LYS A 113 -3.25 16.20 4.63
N SER A 114 -3.79 15.04 4.29
CA SER A 114 -4.79 14.36 5.10
C SER A 114 -4.18 13.89 6.43
N SER A 115 -2.96 13.35 6.41
CA SER A 115 -2.26 12.94 7.63
C SER A 115 -2.03 14.11 8.60
N LEU A 116 -1.57 15.25 8.09
CA LEU A 116 -1.35 16.43 8.92
C LEU A 116 -2.68 16.96 9.50
N SER A 117 -3.74 16.98 8.70
CA SER A 117 -5.08 17.37 9.16
C SER A 117 -5.58 16.47 10.29
N LEU A 118 -5.44 15.15 10.14
CA LEU A 118 -5.88 14.18 11.15
C LEU A 118 -5.02 14.24 12.42
N LEU A 119 -3.69 14.47 12.30
CA LEU A 119 -2.81 14.70 13.45
C LEU A 119 -3.24 15.94 14.25
N ARG A 120 -3.65 17.02 13.58
CA ARG A 120 -4.17 18.24 14.22
C ARG A 120 -5.51 18.01 14.88
N ALA A 121 -6.42 17.30 14.22
CA ALA A 121 -7.71 16.95 14.78
C ALA A 121 -7.54 16.08 16.04
N ALA A 122 -6.63 15.10 16.00
CA ALA A 122 -6.32 14.25 17.14
C ALA A 122 -5.77 15.07 18.33
N LEU A 123 -4.88 16.03 18.06
CA LEU A 123 -4.37 16.97 19.06
C LEU A 123 -5.49 17.82 19.67
N GLU A 124 -6.28 18.51 18.85
CA GLU A 124 -7.38 19.37 19.32
C GLU A 124 -8.35 18.60 20.21
N LYS A 125 -8.71 17.40 19.77
CA LYS A 125 -9.62 16.51 20.51
C LYS A 125 -9.05 16.09 21.86
N THR A 126 -7.75 15.87 21.92
CA THR A 126 -7.01 15.56 23.16
C THR A 126 -7.01 16.74 24.13
N LEU A 127 -6.82 17.97 23.62
CA LEU A 127 -6.89 19.19 24.43
C LEU A 127 -8.30 19.46 24.95
N ASN A 128 -9.32 19.24 24.11
CA ASN A 128 -10.73 19.38 24.52
C ASN A 128 -11.11 18.37 25.61
N PHE A 129 -10.59 17.14 25.53
CA PHE A 129 -10.74 16.15 26.59
C PHE A 129 -10.07 16.60 27.90
N GLN A 130 -8.83 17.11 27.83
CA GLN A 130 -8.12 17.63 28.99
C GLN A 130 -8.92 18.74 29.70
N SER A 131 -9.46 19.71 28.95
CA SER A 131 -10.32 20.76 29.51
C SER A 131 -11.58 20.17 30.15
N SER A 132 -12.26 19.25 29.45
CA SER A 132 -13.50 18.64 29.94
C SER A 132 -13.30 17.86 31.26
N VAL A 133 -12.12 17.28 31.47
CA VAL A 133 -11.75 16.62 32.73
C VAL A 133 -11.43 17.64 33.82
N HIS A 134 -10.76 18.74 33.48
CA HIS A 134 -10.44 19.81 34.44
C HIS A 134 -11.68 20.57 34.92
N ASP A 135 -12.63 20.82 34.02
CA ASP A 135 -13.85 21.58 34.28
C ASP A 135 -14.93 20.75 35.00
N MET A 136 -14.66 19.47 35.28
CA MET A 136 -15.61 18.58 35.95
C MET A 136 -15.78 19.02 37.41
N PRO A 137 -17.02 19.31 37.86
CA PRO A 137 -17.25 19.75 39.23
C PRO A 137 -16.86 18.61 40.19
N LEU A 138 -15.94 18.92 41.12
CA LEU A 138 -15.70 18.05 42.27
C LEU A 138 -17.03 17.91 43.02
N ALA A 139 -17.59 16.70 43.07
CA ALA A 139 -18.89 16.44 43.69
C ALA A 139 -18.95 17.04 45.12
N PRO A 140 -20.11 17.55 45.57
CA PRO A 140 -20.22 18.14 46.90
C PRO A 140 -19.92 17.10 47.97
N VAL A 141 -19.17 17.51 49.00
CA VAL A 141 -18.64 16.70 50.13
C VAL A 141 -19.74 16.14 51.05
N SER A 142 -20.99 16.10 50.60
CA SER A 142 -22.12 15.63 51.39
C SER A 142 -23.08 14.80 50.54
N GLY A 143 -22.93 13.47 50.64
CA GLY A 143 -24.09 12.59 50.72
C GLY A 143 -24.71 12.04 49.43
N ALA A 144 -23.94 11.90 48.35
CA ALA A 144 -24.16 10.88 47.30
C ALA A 144 -22.97 10.91 46.32
N SER A 145 -21.93 10.12 46.60
CA SER A 145 -20.83 9.93 45.64
C SER A 145 -21.32 9.05 44.49
N LEU A 146 -21.95 9.64 43.48
CA LEU A 146 -21.85 9.06 42.13
C LEU A 146 -20.35 9.07 41.80
N GLU A 147 -19.75 7.89 41.86
CA GLU A 147 -18.30 7.67 41.90
C GLU A 147 -17.60 8.43 40.77
N SER A 148 -16.90 9.53 41.08
CA SER A 148 -16.17 10.36 40.11
C SER A 148 -15.22 9.55 39.23
N ASN A 149 -14.67 8.46 39.77
CA ASN A 149 -13.84 7.50 39.04
C ASN A 149 -14.61 6.83 37.88
N SER A 150 -15.88 6.44 38.08
CA SER A 150 -16.71 5.85 37.02
C SER A 150 -17.01 6.85 35.90
N MET A 151 -17.14 8.15 36.24
CA MET A 151 -17.36 9.21 35.25
C MET A 151 -16.10 9.48 34.43
N ILE A 152 -14.93 9.58 35.08
CA ILE A 152 -13.64 9.76 34.40
C ILE A 152 -13.36 8.56 33.48
N GLU A 153 -13.62 7.34 33.93
CA GLU A 153 -13.48 6.13 33.11
C GLU A 153 -14.41 6.15 31.89
N TYR A 154 -15.69 6.50 32.08
CA TYR A 154 -16.65 6.65 30.98
C TYR A 154 -16.19 7.70 29.97
N MET A 155 -15.73 8.86 30.43
CA MET A 155 -15.23 9.94 29.58
C MET A 155 -13.96 9.54 28.83
N GLY A 156 -13.04 8.84 29.49
CA GLY A 156 -11.84 8.29 28.86
C GLY A 156 -12.19 7.30 27.75
N LYS A 157 -13.14 6.39 27.99
CA LYS A 157 -13.62 5.46 26.97
C LYS A 157 -14.24 6.18 25.78
N LYS A 158 -15.12 7.16 26.03
CA LYS A 158 -15.76 7.96 24.96
C LYS A 158 -14.73 8.76 24.16
N PHE A 159 -13.74 9.33 24.84
CA PHE A 159 -12.63 10.01 24.20
C PHE A 159 -11.85 9.07 23.28
N ASN A 160 -11.43 7.91 23.78
CA ASN A 160 -10.65 6.93 23.01
C ASN A 160 -11.40 6.44 21.77
N THR A 161 -12.67 6.04 21.90
CA THR A 161 -13.51 5.64 20.76
C THR A 161 -13.56 6.75 19.72
N SER A 162 -13.85 7.96 20.15
CA SER A 162 -14.02 9.08 19.23
C SER A 162 -12.69 9.60 18.67
N LEU A 163 -11.55 9.36 19.33
CA LEU A 163 -10.21 9.63 18.80
C LEU A 163 -9.83 8.60 17.71
N ASP A 164 -10.16 7.33 17.94
CA ASP A 164 -9.94 6.27 16.96
C ASP A 164 -10.76 6.50 15.68
N GLU A 165 -12.06 6.77 15.84
CA GLU A 165 -13.00 7.02 14.74
C GLU A 165 -12.71 8.30 13.96
N CYS A 166 -12.26 9.37 14.63
CA CYS A 166 -11.98 10.62 13.91
C CYS A 166 -10.71 10.57 13.09
N CYS A 167 -9.71 9.82 13.58
CA CYS A 167 -8.33 10.15 13.29
C CYS A 167 -7.42 8.93 13.22
N LEU A 168 -7.35 8.10 14.28
CA LEU A 168 -6.28 7.09 14.36
C LEU A 168 -6.42 5.99 13.30
N LYS A 169 -7.65 5.60 12.97
CA LYS A 169 -7.89 4.59 11.94
C LYS A 169 -7.40 5.07 10.57
N ASP A 170 -7.85 6.24 10.13
CA ASP A 170 -7.45 6.81 8.84
C ASP A 170 -5.95 7.12 8.80
N LEU A 171 -5.36 7.57 9.92
CA LEU A 171 -3.92 7.77 10.02
C LEU A 171 -3.14 6.46 9.77
N LYS A 172 -3.59 5.32 10.32
CA LYS A 172 -2.96 4.02 10.08
C LYS A 172 -3.00 3.64 8.59
N ASP A 173 -4.14 3.83 7.94
CA ASP A 173 -4.28 3.54 6.51
C ASP A 173 -3.37 4.46 5.67
N ILE A 174 -3.28 5.75 6.02
CA ILE A 174 -2.37 6.69 5.36
C ILE A 174 -0.90 6.30 5.56
N GLU A 175 -0.51 5.84 6.74
CA GLU A 175 0.85 5.33 6.97
C GLU A 175 1.18 4.18 6.03
N VAL A 176 0.26 3.22 5.87
CA VAL A 176 0.42 2.07 4.99
C VAL A 176 0.56 2.52 3.54
N PHE A 177 -0.31 3.42 3.08
CA PHE A 177 -0.25 3.98 1.73
C PHE A 177 1.10 4.66 1.44
N MET A 178 1.61 5.45 2.40
CA MET A 178 2.88 6.17 2.27
C MET A 178 4.13 5.28 2.40
N ARG A 179 4.00 3.97 2.61
CA ARG A 179 5.17 3.06 2.63
C ARG A 179 5.87 3.08 1.27
N GLY A 180 7.19 3.26 1.30
CA GLY A 180 8.00 3.36 0.09
C GLY A 180 7.90 4.71 -0.64
N ALA A 181 7.14 5.69 -0.14
CA ALA A 181 7.23 7.06 -0.63
C ALA A 181 8.60 7.67 -0.24
N GLU A 182 9.22 8.39 -1.16
CA GLU A 182 10.59 8.91 -1.01
C GLU A 182 10.60 10.36 -0.48
N GLY A 183 11.52 10.63 0.45
CA GLY A 183 11.79 11.97 0.96
C GLY A 183 11.55 12.14 2.45
N GLU A 184 12.27 13.11 3.03
CA GLU A 184 12.27 13.38 4.46
C GLU A 184 10.88 13.75 5.00
N LEU A 185 10.05 14.43 4.18
CA LEU A 185 8.68 14.78 4.56
C LEU A 185 7.84 13.54 4.89
N PHE A 186 7.81 12.55 4.00
CA PHE A 186 7.02 11.32 4.21
C PHE A 186 7.56 10.49 5.36
N TYR A 187 8.88 10.43 5.52
CA TYR A 187 9.50 9.80 6.69
C TYR A 187 9.05 10.47 7.99
N ALA A 188 9.12 11.80 8.05
CA ALA A 188 8.74 12.57 9.24
C ALA A 188 7.25 12.42 9.56
N LEU A 189 6.37 12.49 8.56
CA LEU A 189 4.93 12.26 8.71
C LEU A 189 4.65 10.85 9.23
N ARG A 190 5.15 9.82 8.56
CA ARG A 190 4.97 8.42 9.00
C ARG A 190 5.45 8.20 10.44
N LYS A 191 6.60 8.77 10.80
CA LYS A 191 7.11 8.71 12.17
C LYS A 191 6.15 9.35 13.18
N ARG A 192 5.51 10.48 12.84
CA ARG A 192 4.50 11.10 13.71
C ARG A 192 3.25 10.25 13.83
N ILE A 193 2.78 9.68 12.73
CA ILE A 193 1.63 8.78 12.73
C ILE A 193 1.88 7.57 13.63
N LEU A 194 3.02 6.90 13.47
CA LEU A 194 3.37 5.71 14.26
C LEU A 194 3.50 5.98 15.76
N ASN A 195 3.79 7.23 16.15
CA ASN A 195 3.95 7.62 17.55
C ASN A 195 2.77 8.43 18.09
N VAL A 196 1.68 8.60 17.32
CA VAL A 196 0.62 9.56 17.65
C VAL A 196 0.00 9.30 19.03
N GLU A 197 -0.29 8.05 19.38
CA GLU A 197 -0.91 7.71 20.68
C GLU A 197 0.01 8.06 21.87
N ASN A 198 1.31 7.76 21.73
CA ASN A 198 2.32 8.11 22.73
C ASN A 198 2.49 9.63 22.83
N ASP A 199 2.53 10.31 21.68
CA ASP A 199 2.66 11.77 21.61
C ASP A 199 1.46 12.45 22.28
N LEU A 200 0.24 12.00 22.02
CA LEU A 200 -0.98 12.54 22.63
C LEU A 200 -1.05 12.26 24.14
N THR A 201 -0.60 11.10 24.59
CA THR A 201 -0.50 10.79 26.03
C THR A 201 0.44 11.77 26.74
N ARG A 202 1.58 12.10 26.12
CA ARG A 202 2.52 13.08 26.67
C ARG A 202 1.96 14.51 26.63
N VAL A 203 1.21 14.86 25.59
CA VAL A 203 0.53 16.16 25.49
C VAL A 203 -0.42 16.41 26.67
N LEU A 204 -1.04 15.35 27.22
CA LEU A 204 -1.94 15.48 28.37
C LEU A 204 -1.22 15.78 29.69
N SER A 205 0.07 15.47 29.81
CA SER A 205 0.83 15.53 31.07
C SER A 205 1.99 16.53 31.07
N ASP A 206 2.43 17.02 29.91
CA ASP A 206 3.60 17.87 29.75
C ASP A 206 3.30 19.07 28.82
N ASP A 207 3.20 20.26 29.43
CA ASP A 207 2.87 21.51 28.75
C ASP A 207 3.97 21.98 27.77
N ASP A 208 5.24 21.73 28.10
CA ASP A 208 6.38 22.05 27.23
C ASP A 208 6.37 21.12 26.02
N TYR A 209 6.11 19.83 26.24
CA TYR A 209 5.94 18.86 25.15
C TYR A 209 4.76 19.22 24.24
N ARG A 210 3.64 19.67 24.82
CA ARG A 210 2.49 20.14 24.04
C ARG A 210 2.84 21.32 23.14
N SER A 211 3.58 22.30 23.66
CA SER A 211 4.05 23.45 22.89
C SER A 211 4.97 23.02 21.74
N ASP A 212 5.93 22.14 22.03
CA ASP A 212 6.87 21.58 21.06
C ASP A 212 6.15 20.74 19.99
N TYR A 213 5.16 19.93 20.37
CA TYR A 213 4.34 19.14 19.46
C TYR A 213 3.56 20.03 18.46
N LYS A 214 2.94 21.12 18.94
CA LYS A 214 2.28 22.11 18.06
C LYS A 214 3.26 22.73 17.06
N LYS A 215 4.47 23.10 17.51
CA LYS A 215 5.52 23.64 16.64
C LYS A 215 5.95 22.62 15.59
N ARG A 216 6.13 21.35 15.97
CA ARG A 216 6.45 20.27 15.02
C ARG A 216 5.37 20.08 13.95
N LEU A 217 4.09 20.12 14.31
CA LEU A 217 3.00 20.06 13.31
C LEU A 217 2.95 21.30 12.40
N THR A 218 3.38 22.46 12.89
CA THR A 218 3.51 23.67 12.06
C THR A 218 4.70 23.55 11.10
N GLN A 219 5.83 23.02 11.59
CA GLN A 219 7.00 22.79 10.74
C GLN A 219 6.69 21.81 9.60
N LEU A 220 5.98 20.72 9.89
CA LEU A 220 5.57 19.76 8.86
C LEU A 220 4.66 20.37 7.79
N GLU A 221 3.84 21.37 8.15
CA GLU A 221 3.06 22.12 7.16
C GLU A 221 3.95 22.92 6.23
N ASN A 222 4.91 23.65 6.80
CA ASN A 222 5.86 24.44 6.02
C ASN A 222 6.71 23.54 5.11
N ASP A 223 7.20 22.42 5.63
CA ASP A 223 7.99 21.44 4.87
C ASP A 223 7.15 20.85 3.73
N MET A 224 5.86 20.60 3.97
CA MET A 224 4.91 20.13 2.96
C MET A 224 4.68 21.17 1.87
N ASP A 225 4.52 22.44 2.23
CA ASP A 225 4.33 23.52 1.27
C ASP A 225 5.57 23.72 0.40
N VAL A 226 6.77 23.54 0.94
CA VAL A 226 8.04 23.56 0.20
C VAL A 226 8.17 22.33 -0.71
N TYR A 227 7.87 21.13 -0.20
CA TYR A 227 8.02 19.88 -0.94
C TYR A 227 7.11 19.81 -2.17
N PHE A 228 5.88 20.34 -2.08
CA PHE A 228 4.90 20.31 -3.17
C PHE A 228 4.78 21.65 -3.92
N GLN A 229 5.82 22.48 -3.91
CA GLN A 229 5.88 23.66 -4.78
C GLN A 229 5.79 23.23 -6.25
N PRO A 230 5.03 23.98 -7.08
CA PRO A 230 4.90 23.71 -8.51
C PRO A 230 6.21 23.90 -9.28
#